data_AF-A0A2D5G369-F1
#
_entry.id   AF-A0A2D5G369-F1
#
_cell.length_a   1.000
_cell.length_b   1.000
_cell.length_c   1.000
_cell.angle_alpha   90.00
_cell.angle_beta   90.00
_cell.angle_gamma   90.00
#
_symmetry.space_group_name_H-M   'P 1'
#
loop_
_entity.id
_entity.type
_entity.pdbx_description
1 polymer ?
#
loop_
_entity_poly.entity_id
_entity_poly.type
_entity_poly.pdbx_seq_one_letter_code
_entity_poly.pdbx_strand_id
1 'polypeptide(L)'
;MLNSKFYEQIDDQSTNIIDCPGMASAAARIDSNRILAAVADGLHILDLVSRSWESYLEIESDNSLTRGNDCRVHQSGSFWFGTMGHKAEPGAGSIYHI
;
A
#
# COMPACT_ATOMS: atom_id res chain seq x y z
N MET A 1 11.35 -1.40 13.79
CA MET A 1 10.57 -2.41 13.04
C MET A 1 10.48 -1.94 11.60
N LEU A 2 10.79 -2.79 10.61
CA LEU A 2 10.87 -2.44 9.19
C LEU A 2 9.51 -2.09 8.54
N ASN A 3 8.41 -2.25 9.27
CA ASN A 3 7.09 -2.45 8.69
C ASN A 3 6.31 -1.13 8.46
N SER A 4 6.97 0.03 8.41
CA SER A 4 6.28 1.33 8.34
C SER A 4 7.14 2.41 7.68
N LYS A 5 7.97 2.03 6.71
CA LYS A 5 8.79 2.97 5.92
C LYS A 5 8.53 2.75 4.44
N PHE A 6 8.40 3.84 3.69
CA PHE A 6 8.39 3.86 2.23
C PHE A 6 9.73 4.41 1.76
N TYR A 7 10.40 3.65 0.90
CA TYR A 7 11.71 4.00 0.37
C TYR A 7 11.54 4.52 -1.06
N GLU A 8 11.84 5.78 -1.28
CA GLU A 8 11.88 6.39 -2.60
C GLU A 8 13.35 6.50 -3.03
N GLN A 9 13.67 5.88 -4.17
CA GLN A 9 14.98 6.01 -4.79
C GLN A 9 14.77 6.30 -6.28
N ILE A 10 15.43 7.34 -6.77
CA ILE A 10 15.41 7.75 -8.16
C ILE A 10 16.81 7.47 -8.72
N ASP A 11 16.90 6.51 -9.64
CA ASP A 11 18.16 6.05 -10.22
C ASP A 11 19.22 5.77 -9.13
N ASP A 12 20.45 6.29 -9.29
CA ASP A 12 21.57 6.12 -8.36
C ASP A 12 21.63 7.22 -7.29
N GLN A 13 20.54 7.97 -7.07
CA GLN A 13 20.49 8.99 -6.01
C GLN A 13 20.33 8.35 -4.62
N SER A 14 20.56 9.14 -3.57
CA SER A 14 20.31 8.72 -2.20
C SER A 14 18.85 8.36 -1.98
N THR A 15 18.61 7.26 -1.25
CA THR A 15 17.26 6.84 -0.86
C THR A 15 16.63 7.83 0.13
N ASN A 16 15.47 8.36 -0.23
CA ASN A 16 14.61 9.09 0.69
C ASN A 16 13.76 8.08 1.48
N ILE A 17 13.63 8.31 2.78
CA ILE A 17 12.82 7.47 3.67
C ILE A 17 11.63 8.30 4.14
N ILE A 18 10.42 7.78 3.90
CA ILE A 18 9.16 8.39 4.30
C ILE A 18 8.49 7.44 5.30
N ASP A 19 7.93 7.99 6.37
CA ASP A 19 7.22 7.19 7.36
C ASP A 19 5.83 6.82 6.82
N CYS A 20 5.47 5.54 6.87
CA CYS A 20 4.14 5.06 6.52
C CYS A 20 3.21 5.10 7.73
N PRO A 21 1.91 5.35 7.54
CA PRO A 21 0.92 5.30 8.62
C PRO A 21 0.69 3.87 9.15
N GLY A 22 1.16 2.84 8.43
CA GLY A 22 1.08 1.45 8.84
C GLY A 22 1.90 0.53 7.94
N MET A 23 1.61 -0.77 8.02
CA MET A 23 2.25 -1.78 7.18
C MET A 23 1.78 -1.67 5.73
N ALA A 24 2.63 -1.09 4.88
CA ALA A 24 2.44 -1.05 3.44
C ALA A 24 3.05 -2.30 2.79
N SER A 25 2.40 -2.82 1.74
CA SER A 25 2.83 -4.05 1.04
C SER A 25 2.69 -3.98 -0.47
N ALA A 26 1.81 -3.11 -0.96
CA ALA A 26 1.50 -2.93 -2.36
C ALA A 26 1.37 -1.44 -2.68
N ALA A 27 1.85 -1.02 -3.85
CA ALA A 27 1.80 0.37 -4.27
C ALA A 27 1.71 0.50 -5.80
N ALA A 28 1.03 1.54 -6.27
CA ALA A 28 0.92 1.90 -7.67
C ALA A 28 1.01 3.41 -7.85
N ARG A 29 1.61 3.84 -8.95
CA ARG A 29 1.70 5.25 -9.29
C ARG A 29 0.37 5.74 -9.87
N ILE A 30 -0.19 6.80 -9.28
CA ILE A 30 -1.36 7.51 -9.82
C ILE A 30 -0.89 8.49 -10.90
N ASP A 31 0.09 9.33 -10.55
CA ASP A 31 0.73 10.30 -11.45
C ASP A 31 2.18 10.59 -11.00
N SER A 32 2.80 11.67 -11.49
CA SER A 32 4.19 12.01 -11.14
C SER A 32 4.42 12.25 -9.66
N ASN A 33 3.39 12.63 -8.90
CA ASN A 33 3.51 13.10 -7.53
C ASN A 33 2.76 12.23 -6.53
N ARG A 34 1.87 11.34 -6.98
CA ARG A 34 1.00 10.57 -6.10
C ARG A 34 1.14 9.07 -6.29
N ILE A 35 1.23 8.36 -5.17
CA ILE A 35 1.25 6.90 -5.08
C ILE A 35 0.03 6.44 -4.30
N LEU A 36 -0.73 5.50 -4.85
CA LEU A 36 -1.73 4.72 -4.10
C LEU A 36 -1.02 3.55 -3.44
N ALA A 37 -1.22 3.31 -2.14
CA ALA A 37 -0.62 2.18 -1.44
C ALA A 37 -1.66 1.44 -0.59
N ALA A 38 -1.55 0.11 -0.56
CA ALA A 38 -2.27 -0.72 0.39
C ALA A 38 -1.48 -0.79 1.71
N VAL A 39 -2.09 -0.23 2.73
CA VAL A 39 -1.65 -0.19 4.12
C VAL A 39 -2.56 -1.11 4.96
N ALA A 40 -2.16 -1.41 6.20
CA ALA A 40 -2.82 -2.40 7.07
C ALA A 40 -4.33 -2.15 7.27
N ASP A 41 -4.78 -0.90 7.26
CA ASP A 41 -6.17 -0.47 7.49
C ASP A 41 -6.91 -0.06 6.21
N GLY A 42 -6.27 -0.12 5.04
CA GLY A 42 -6.89 0.24 3.77
C GLY A 42 -5.94 0.83 2.75
N LEU A 43 -6.50 1.55 1.80
CA LEU A 43 -5.77 2.30 0.79
C LEU A 43 -5.51 3.73 1.22
N HIS A 44 -4.27 4.17 1.03
CA HIS A 44 -3.84 5.54 1.30
C HIS A 44 -3.12 6.10 0.08
N ILE A 45 -3.18 7.43 -0.07
CA ILE A 45 -2.44 8.17 -1.09
C ILE A 45 -1.25 8.87 -0.41
N LEU A 46 -0.06 8.61 -0.92
CA LEU A 46 1.16 9.34 -0.58
C LEU A 46 1.39 10.44 -1.62
N ASP A 47 1.47 11.69 -1.16
CA ASP A 47 2.01 12.80 -1.94
C ASP A 47 3.53 12.87 -1.78
N LEU A 48 4.26 12.74 -2.89
CA LEU A 48 5.73 12.70 -2.92
C LEU A 48 6.36 14.09 -2.79
N VAL A 49 5.61 15.18 -2.94
CA VAL A 49 6.11 16.55 -2.77
C VAL A 49 6.01 16.96 -1.31
N SER A 50 4.82 16.87 -0.71
CA SER A 50 4.59 17.23 0.69
C SER A 50 5.03 16.14 1.67
N ARG A 51 5.24 14.90 1.19
CA ARG A 51 5.51 13.70 1.99
C ARG A 51 4.39 13.35 2.97
N SER A 52 3.16 13.77 2.67
CA SER A 52 1.98 13.51 3.49
C SER A 52 1.18 12.32 2.98
N TRP A 53 0.52 11.63 3.91
CA TRP A 53 -0.42 10.55 3.63
C TRP A 53 -1.86 11.01 3.82
N GLU A 54 -2.74 10.57 2.92
CA GLU A 54 -4.19 10.76 2.99
C GLU A 54 -4.87 9.38 2.94
N SER A 55 -5.81 9.13 3.85
CA SER A 55 -6.66 7.93 3.78
C SER A 55 -7.62 8.06 2.60
N TYR A 56 -7.71 7.02 1.77
CA TYR A 56 -8.52 7.03 0.55
C TYR A 56 -9.72 6.09 0.65
N LEU A 57 -9.50 4.84 1.09
CA LEU A 57 -10.56 3.84 1.20
C LEU A 57 -10.20 2.81 2.27
N GLU A 58 -11.09 2.62 3.24
CA GLU A 58 -10.93 1.55 4.23
C GLU A 58 -11.09 0.18 3.56
N ILE A 59 -10.15 -0.75 3.84
CA ILE A 59 -10.23 -2.14 3.40
C ILE A 59 -9.80 -3.00 4.58
N GLU A 60 -10.72 -3.86 5.05
CA GLU A 60 -10.46 -4.75 6.19
C GLU A 60 -9.96 -3.99 7.44
N SER A 61 -10.36 -2.73 7.60
CA SER A 61 -9.92 -1.83 8.68
C SER A 61 -10.28 -2.35 10.08
N ASP A 62 -11.33 -3.16 10.18
CA ASP A 62 -11.82 -3.82 11.38
C ASP A 62 -11.28 -5.25 11.57
N ASN A 63 -10.49 -5.75 10.62
CA ASN A 63 -9.97 -7.12 10.62
C ASN A 63 -8.47 -7.17 10.96
N SER A 64 -8.17 -7.29 12.25
CA SER A 64 -6.78 -7.38 12.72
C SER A 64 -6.05 -8.68 12.34
N LEU A 65 -6.72 -9.63 11.68
CA LEU A 65 -6.10 -10.91 11.28
C LEU A 65 -5.28 -10.75 9.98
N THR A 66 -5.65 -9.79 9.14
CA THR A 66 -5.18 -9.70 7.76
C THR A 66 -4.30 -8.48 7.52
N ARG A 67 -3.59 -8.52 6.41
CA ARG A 67 -2.80 -7.43 5.86
C ARG A 67 -2.89 -7.43 4.35
N GLY A 68 -2.55 -6.31 3.72
CA GLY A 68 -2.24 -6.28 2.30
C GLY A 68 -1.09 -7.24 1.93
N ASN A 69 -1.06 -7.64 0.66
CA ASN A 69 -0.03 -8.47 0.08
C ASN A 69 0.46 -7.88 -1.26
N ASP A 70 0.39 -8.63 -2.36
CA ASP A 70 0.88 -8.19 -3.66
C ASP A 70 -0.22 -7.49 -4.49
N CYS A 71 0.19 -6.72 -5.48
CA CYS A 71 -0.72 -5.97 -6.36
C CYS A 71 -0.25 -5.90 -7.82
N ARG A 72 -1.18 -5.50 -8.69
CA ARG A 72 -0.91 -5.10 -10.07
C ARG A 72 -1.98 -4.14 -10.57
N VAL A 73 -1.57 -3.15 -11.35
CA VAL A 73 -2.50 -2.30 -12.10
C VAL A 73 -2.86 -3.01 -13.41
N HIS A 74 -4.16 -3.23 -13.63
CA HIS A 74 -4.70 -3.72 -14.90
C HIS A 74 -4.64 -2.62 -15.98
N GLN A 75 -4.64 -2.97 -17.27
CA GLN A 75 -4.55 -1.98 -18.35
C GLN A 75 -5.70 -0.96 -18.38
N SER A 76 -6.84 -1.26 -17.76
CA SER A 76 -7.95 -0.30 -17.57
C SER A 76 -7.64 0.81 -16.56
N GLY A 77 -6.55 0.68 -15.80
CA GLY A 77 -6.23 1.53 -14.65
C GLY A 77 -6.69 0.98 -13.31
N SER A 78 -7.42 -0.15 -13.29
CA SER A 78 -7.89 -0.74 -12.04
C SER A 78 -6.75 -1.30 -11.20
N PHE A 79 -6.74 -1.00 -9.90
CA PHE A 79 -5.73 -1.48 -8.96
C PHE A 79 -6.20 -2.80 -8.35
N TRP A 80 -5.58 -3.90 -8.77
CA TRP A 80 -5.84 -5.22 -8.21
C TRP A 80 -4.84 -5.52 -7.10
N PHE A 81 -5.31 -5.95 -5.94
CA PHE A 81 -4.45 -6.37 -4.85
C PHE A 81 -5.09 -7.45 -3.99
N GLY A 82 -4.26 -8.24 -3.32
CA GLY A 82 -4.70 -9.27 -2.39
C GLY A 82 -4.46 -8.89 -0.94
N THR A 83 -5.25 -9.46 -0.05
CA THR A 83 -4.97 -9.54 1.39
C THR A 83 -4.61 -10.96 1.78
N MET A 84 -3.93 -11.12 2.92
CA MET A 84 -3.67 -12.42 3.51
C MET A 84 -3.57 -12.31 5.03
N GLY A 85 -3.81 -13.42 5.73
CA GLY A 85 -3.58 -13.51 7.16
C GLY A 85 -2.10 -13.31 7.53
N HIS A 86 -1.83 -12.68 8.66
CA HIS A 86 -0.46 -12.41 9.13
C HIS A 86 0.39 -13.68 9.29
N LYS A 87 -0.24 -14.82 9.60
CA LYS A 87 0.43 -16.12 9.77
C LYS A 87 0.05 -17.11 8.66
N ALA A 88 -0.42 -16.61 7.52
CA ALA A 88 -0.91 -17.42 6.40
C ALA A 88 -2.09 -18.34 6.79
N GLU A 89 -3.01 -17.79 7.59
CA GLU A 89 -4.25 -18.46 7.99
C GLU A 89 -5.07 -18.89 6.75
N PRO A 90 -5.48 -20.16 6.65
CA PRO A 90 -6.28 -20.63 5.51
C PRO A 90 -7.59 -19.86 5.38
N GLY A 91 -7.86 -19.32 4.19
CA GLY A 91 -9.12 -18.62 3.88
C GLY A 91 -9.27 -17.23 4.48
N ALA A 92 -8.25 -16.68 5.14
CA ALA A 92 -8.32 -15.34 5.72
C ALA A 92 -8.16 -14.21 4.69
N GLY A 93 -7.55 -14.48 3.54
CA GLY A 93 -7.28 -13.47 2.51
C GLY A 93 -8.40 -13.30 1.49
N SER A 94 -8.43 -12.12 0.88
CA SER A 94 -9.36 -11.73 -0.19
C SER A 94 -8.60 -11.13 -1.38
N ILE A 95 -9.26 -10.98 -2.52
CA ILE A 95 -8.75 -10.23 -3.68
C ILE A 95 -9.71 -9.08 -3.96
N TYR A 96 -9.16 -7.89 -4.14
CA TYR A 96 -9.89 -6.67 -4.44
C TYR A 96 -9.47 -6.10 -5.79
N HIS A 97 -10.38 -5.38 -6.44
CA HIS A 97 -10.05 -4.46 -7.53
C HIS A 97 -10.84 -3.17 -7.34
N ILE A 98 -10.20 -2.03 -7.60
CA ILE A 98 -10.79 -0.69 -7.48
C ILE A 98 -10.45 0.10 -8.74
#